data_AF-A0A8I1I1F4-F1
#
_entry.id   AF-A0A8I1I1F4-F1
#
_cell.length_a   1.000
_cell.length_b   1.000
_cell.length_c   1.000
_cell.angle_alpha   90.00
_cell.angle_beta   90.00
_cell.angle_gamma   90.00
#
_symmetry.space_group_name_H-M   'P 1'
#
loop_
_entity.id
_entity.type
_entity.pdbx_description
1 polymer ?
#
loop_
_entity_poly.entity_id
_entity_poly.type
_entity_poly.pdbx_seq_one_letter_code
_entity_poly.pdbx_strand_id
1 'polypeptide(L)' 'MGKKQPIRAVLDTNLFISGLFSSYGLVAKFQQLWLSGAFELVVSEEILEEIGETLQKVYIQKQLRLKP' A
#
# COMPACT_ATOMS: atom_id res chain seq x y z
N MET A 1 25.35 15.93 -14.48
CA MET A 1 23.90 15.64 -14.39
C MET A 1 23.55 15.48 -12.91
N GLY A 2 22.76 16.37 -12.32
CA GLY A 2 22.34 16.21 -10.91
C GLY A 2 21.45 14.98 -10.75
N LYS A 3 21.67 14.15 -9.72
CA LYS A 3 20.74 13.06 -9.38
C LYS A 3 19.37 13.66 -9.13
N LYS A 4 18.36 13.22 -9.89
CA LYS A 4 16.96 13.58 -9.63
C LYS A 4 16.58 12.91 -8.30
N GLN A 5 16.12 13.70 -7.32
CA GLN A 5 15.68 13.12 -6.06
C GLN A 5 14.47 12.20 -6.29
N PRO A 6 14.42 11.03 -5.64
CA PRO A 6 13.28 10.14 -5.75
C PRO A 6 12.02 10.82 -5.22
N ILE A 7 10.89 10.57 -5.87
CA ILE A 7 9.60 11.02 -5.36
C ILE A 7 9.34 10.25 -4.07
N ARG A 8 8.99 10.95 -3.00
CA ARG A 8 8.61 10.36 -1.72
C ARG A 8 7.13 10.58 -1.51
N ALA A 9 6.40 9.52 -1.15
CA ALA A 9 4.97 9.59 -0.94
C ALA A 9 4.60 8.92 0.38
N VAL A 10 3.65 9.51 1.11
CA VAL A 10 2.94 8.85 2.20
C VAL A 10 1.61 8.39 1.62
N LEU A 11 1.23 7.14 1.90
CA LEU A 11 -0.06 6.60 1.50
C LEU A 11 -0.96 6.48 2.72
N ASP A 12 -2.24 6.78 2.52
CA ASP A 12 -3.27 6.46 3.50
C ASP A 12 -3.36 4.94 3.71
N THR A 13 -3.55 4.52 4.96
CA THR A 13 -3.67 3.11 5.34
C THR A 13 -4.76 2.40 4.55
N ASN A 14 -5.91 3.03 4.30
CA ASN A 14 -6.99 2.41 3.54
C ASN A 14 -6.61 2.24 2.07
N LEU A 15 -5.86 3.17 1.47
CA LEU A 15 -5.39 3.05 0.09
C LEU A 15 -4.37 1.91 -0.03
N PHE A 16 -3.44 1.83 0.92
CA PHE A 16 -2.44 0.76 0.98
C PHE A 16 -3.11 -0.62 1.09
N ILE A 17 -4.02 -0.77 2.06
CA ILE A 17 -4.75 -2.00 2.33
C ILE A 17 -5.68 -2.37 1.16
N SER A 18 -6.44 -1.42 0.60
CA SER A 18 -7.32 -1.66 -0.56
C SER A 18 -6.56 -2.23 -1.75
N GLY A 19 -5.33 -1.78 -1.91
CA GLY A 19 -4.43 -2.21 -2.95
C GLY A 19 -3.90 -3.64 -2.82
N LEU A 20 -3.95 -4.22 -1.61
CA LEU A 20 -3.67 -5.64 -1.41
C LEU A 20 -4.77 -6.54 -1.98
N PHE A 21 -5.99 -6.02 -2.18
CA PHE A 21 -7.13 -6.78 -2.72
C PHE A 21 -7.36 -6.55 -4.22
N SER A 22 -6.92 -5.40 -4.73
CA SER A 22 -7.25 -4.98 -6.09
C SER A 22 -6.22 -5.50 -7.07
N SER A 23 -6.64 -6.36 -8.01
CA SER A 23 -5.82 -6.80 -9.14
C SER A 23 -5.89 -5.84 -10.34
N TYR A 24 -6.77 -4.83 -10.30
CA TYR A 24 -6.97 -3.85 -11.36
C TYR A 24 -7.31 -2.46 -10.81
N GLY A 25 -7.34 -1.45 -11.69
CA GLY A 25 -7.71 -0.09 -11.32
C GLY A 25 -6.58 0.76 -10.75
N LEU A 26 -6.94 1.94 -10.24
CA LEU A 26 -5.98 2.98 -9.85
C LEU A 26 -5.12 2.57 -8.65
N VAL A 27 -5.71 1.87 -7.68
CA VAL A 27 -4.99 1.42 -6.48
C VAL A 27 -3.96 0.33 -6.82
N ALA A 28 -4.35 -0.65 -7.63
CA ALA A 28 -3.43 -1.68 -8.13
C ALA A 28 -2.24 -1.07 -8.91
N LYS A 29 -2.52 -0.06 -9.74
CA LYS A 29 -1.48 0.71 -10.44
C LYS A 29 -0.55 1.44 -9.47
N PHE A 30 -1.08 1.96 -8.37
CA PHE A 30 -0.28 2.60 -7.32
C PHE A 30 0.67 1.60 -6.63
N GLN A 31 0.21 0.39 -6.27
CA GLN A 31 1.12 -0.67 -5.80
C GLN A 31 2.20 -0.99 -6.82
N GLN A 32 1.82 -1.16 -8.09
CA GLN A 32 2.79 -1.51 -9.14
C GLN A 32 3.87 -0.43 -9.28
N LEU A 33 3.49 0.85 -9.23
CA LEU A 33 4.43 1.97 -9.26
C LEU A 33 5.35 1.99 -8.02
N TRP A 34 4.82 1.68 -6.84
CA TRP A 34 5.63 1.54 -5.65
C TRP A 34 6.63 0.37 -5.77
N LEU A 35 6.15 -0.81 -6.14
CA LEU A 35 6.96 -2.02 -6.32
C LEU A 35 8.02 -1.86 -7.41
N SER A 36 7.73 -1.07 -8.46
CA SER A 36 8.69 -0.76 -9.52
C SER A 36 9.71 0.32 -9.14
N GLY A 37 9.64 0.88 -7.92
CA GLY A 37 10.52 1.94 -7.45
C GLY A 37 10.26 3.30 -8.08
N ALA A 38 9.06 3.55 -8.62
CA ALA A 38 8.71 4.86 -9.19
C ALA A 38 8.63 5.97 -8.11
N PHE A 39 8.44 5.57 -6.85
CA PHE A 39 8.53 6.42 -5.67
C PHE A 39 8.93 5.60 -4.44
N GLU A 40 9.45 6.27 -3.43
CA GLU A 40 9.70 5.72 -2.11
C GLU A 40 8.47 5.92 -1.22
N LEU A 41 7.95 4.81 -0.68
CA LEU A 41 6.89 4.87 0.31
C LEU A 41 7.49 5.26 1.67
N VAL A 42 7.03 6.39 2.19
CA VAL A 42 7.38 6.88 3.52
C VAL A 42 6.32 6.43 4.51
N VAL A 43 6.76 5.83 5.62
CA VAL A 43 5.92 5.33 6.69
C VAL A 43 6.40 5.86 8.04
N SER A 44 5.52 5.87 9.03
CA SER A 44 5.82 6.13 10.44
C SER A 44 5.39 4.93 11.28
N GLU A 45 5.74 4.95 12.57
CA GLU A 45 5.34 3.89 13.51
C GLU A 45 3.82 3.80 13.64
N GLU A 46 3.15 4.96 13.73
CA GLU A 46 1.68 5.05 13.82
C GLU A 46 0.98 4.49 12.57
N ILE A 47 1.54 4.72 11.38
CA ILE A 47 1.02 4.13 10.13
C ILE A 47 1.17 2.61 10.15
N LEU A 48 2.29 2.10 10.65
CA LEU A 48 2.51 0.65 10.75
C LEU A 48 1.56 0.00 11.76
N GLU A 49 1.31 0.67 12.90
CA GLU A 49 0.30 0.24 13.87
C GLU A 49 -1.10 0.21 13.25
N GLU A 50 -1.52 1.28 12.57
CA GLU A 50 -2.84 1.36 11.93
C GLU A 50 -3.03 0.29 10.84
N ILE A 51 -1.97 0.02 10.06
CA ILE A 51 -1.94 -1.09 9.09
C ILE A 51 -2.14 -2.41 9.83
N GLY A 52 -1.39 -2.64 10.92
CA GLY A 52 -1.50 -3.84 11.74
C GLY A 52 -2.91 -4.05 12.29
N GLU A 53 -3.49 -3.03 12.91
CA GLU A 53 -4.87 -3.05 13.42
C GLU A 53 -5.90 -3.30 12.31
N THR A 54 -5.72 -2.65 11.16
CA THR A 54 -6.62 -2.81 10.01
C THR A 54 -6.56 -4.22 9.44
N LEU A 55 -5.38 -4.85 9.39
CA LEU A 55 -5.22 -6.24 8.99
C LEU A 55 -5.86 -7.23 9.98
N GLN A 56 -6.04 -6.86 11.26
CA GLN A 56 -6.75 -7.68 12.24
C GLN A 56 -8.27 -7.65 12.08
N LYS A 57 -8.84 -6.70 11.31
CA LYS A 57 -10.29 -6.59 11.12
C LYS A 57 -10.82 -7.83 10.38
N VAL A 58 -11.87 -8.45 10.93
CA VAL A 58 -12.45 -9.72 10.43
C VAL A 58 -12.80 -9.67 8.93
N TYR A 59 -13.34 -8.55 8.44
CA TYR A 59 -13.71 -8.41 7.03
C TYR A 59 -12.48 -8.32 6.11
N ILE A 60 -11.38 -7.72 6.58
CA ILE A 60 -10.09 -7.67 5.87
C ILE A 60 -9.46 -9.06 5.81
N GLN A 61 -9.41 -9.78 6.93
CA GLN A 61 -8.90 -11.15 6.94
C GLN A 61 -9.70 -12.09 6.03
N LYS A 62 -11.02 -11.92 5.95
CA LYS A 62 -11.87 -12.66 5.00
C LYS A 62 -11.51 -12.37 3.54
N GLN A 63 -11.12 -11.14 3.22
CA GLN A 63 -10.69 -10.75 1.87
C GLN A 63 -9.27 -11.28 1.54
N LEU A 64 -8.35 -11.32 2.52
CA LEU A 64 -6.99 -11.85 2.34
C LEU A 64 -6.92 -13.38 2.20
N ARG A 65 -7.96 -14.11 2.61
CA ARG A 65 -8.15 -15.54 2.28
C ARG A 65 -8.55 -15.68 0.81
N LEU A 66 -7.63 -15.29 -0.08
CA LEU A 66 -7.78 -15.32 -1.52
C LEU A 66 -8.33 -16.70 -1.94
N LYS A 67 -9.57 -16.66 -2.46
CA LYS A 67 -10.18 -17.70 -3.27
C LYS A 67 -9.19 -18.20 -4.33
N PRO A 68 -9.12 -19.51 -4.64
CA PRO A 68 -9.10 -19.91 -6.04
C PRO A 68 -10.44 -19.54 -6.70
#